data_AF-A0A920EJT3-F1
#
_entry.id   AF-A0A920EJT3-F1
#
_cell.length_a   1.000
_cell.length_b   1.000
_cell.length_c   1.000
_cell.angle_alpha   90.00
_cell.angle_beta   90.00
_cell.angle_gamma   90.00
#
_symmetry.space_group_name_H-M   'P 1'
#
loop_
_entity.id
_entity.type
_entity.pdbx_description
1 polymer ?
#
loop_
_entity_poly.entity_id
_entity_poly.type
_entity_poly.pdbx_seq_one_letter_code
_entity_poly.pdbx_strand_id
1 'polypeptide(L)'
;MAKITHYGQWLDISSLNPVDKKNYLMSMTLFLFGAVAWGIHLSSVGIFYDTPDIENAKSSFYTVVRVVVIISWIVSTFYYMKFLKTQDELVIRWNEFMGSWGAIGFLSFGMLMSLLSPYLEFKPGFYELFLAFAIGCSIGGLRFHNKYLAE
;
A
#
# COMPACT_ATOMS: atom_id res chain seq x y z
N MET A 1 3.71 9.70 -22.04
CA MET A 1 2.63 9.29 -21.12
C MET A 1 3.11 8.09 -20.35
N ALA A 2 2.68 7.93 -19.10
CA ALA A 2 3.14 6.82 -18.27
C ALA A 2 2.72 5.48 -18.87
N LYS A 3 3.68 4.58 -19.04
CA LYS A 3 3.43 3.23 -19.54
C LYS A 3 3.31 2.27 -18.38
N ILE A 4 2.28 1.43 -18.41
CA ILE A 4 2.09 0.34 -17.45
C ILE A 4 2.85 -0.88 -17.95
N THR A 5 3.58 -1.56 -17.06
CA THR A 5 4.49 -2.67 -17.36
C THR A 5 4.30 -3.84 -16.39
N HIS A 6 5.06 -4.92 -16.61
CA HIS A 6 5.10 -6.09 -15.73
C HIS A 6 3.72 -6.64 -15.38
N TYR A 7 2.91 -6.93 -16.41
CA TYR A 7 1.56 -7.48 -16.22
C TYR A 7 0.65 -6.61 -15.34
N GLY A 8 0.73 -5.29 -15.52
CA GLY A 8 -0.15 -4.35 -14.81
C GLY A 8 0.29 -4.07 -13.37
N GLN A 9 1.51 -4.42 -12.99
CA GLN A 9 1.99 -4.26 -11.60
C GLN A 9 2.77 -2.95 -11.40
N TRP A 10 3.39 -2.41 -12.45
CA TRP A 10 4.34 -1.32 -12.32
C TRP A 10 4.16 -0.26 -13.40
N LEU A 11 4.64 0.95 -13.11
CA LEU A 11 4.83 1.99 -14.10
C LEU A 11 6.27 1.97 -14.61
N ASP A 12 6.44 2.13 -15.91
CA ASP A 12 7.75 2.40 -16.50
C ASP A 12 8.16 3.84 -16.19
N ILE A 13 9.05 3.99 -15.21
CA ILE A 13 9.55 5.29 -14.75
C ILE A 13 10.27 6.04 -15.90
N SER A 14 10.84 5.33 -16.87
CA SER A 14 11.53 5.95 -18.01
C SER A 14 10.57 6.62 -18.98
N SER A 15 9.30 6.19 -19.01
CA SER A 15 8.25 6.76 -19.87
C SER A 15 7.67 8.10 -19.36
N LEU A 16 8.02 8.48 -18.12
CA LEU A 16 7.52 9.69 -17.48
C LEU A 16 8.25 10.94 -17.98
N ASN A 17 7.51 12.03 -18.18
CA ASN A 17 8.12 13.34 -18.40
C ASN A 17 8.86 13.81 -17.12
N PRO A 18 9.79 14.78 -17.21
CA PRO A 18 10.62 15.17 -16.06
C PRO A 18 9.83 15.64 -14.83
N VAL A 19 8.69 16.32 -15.01
CA VAL A 19 7.88 16.85 -13.91
C VAL A 19 7.16 15.72 -13.18
N ASP A 20 6.51 14.84 -13.93
CA ASP A 20 5.78 13.68 -13.39
C ASP A 20 6.75 12.68 -12.76
N LYS A 21 7.90 12.45 -13.39
CA LYS A 21 8.97 11.60 -12.84
C LYS A 21 9.44 12.11 -11.49
N LYS A 22 9.66 13.43 -11.34
CA LYS A 22 10.05 14.03 -10.06
C LYS A 22 8.97 13.82 -8.99
N ASN A 23 7.71 14.09 -9.32
CA ASN A 23 6.60 13.93 -8.37
C ASN A 23 6.43 12.46 -7.95
N TYR A 24 6.45 11.54 -8.92
CA TYR A 24 6.34 10.10 -8.68
C TYR A 24 7.48 9.59 -7.81
N LEU A 25 8.74 9.90 -8.15
CA LEU A 25 9.90 9.46 -7.38
C LEU A 25 9.93 10.04 -5.96
N MET A 26 9.56 11.32 -5.79
CA MET A 26 9.45 11.93 -4.47
C MET A 26 8.39 11.21 -3.62
N SER A 27 7.23 10.93 -4.21
CA SER A 27 6.17 10.17 -3.57
C SER A 27 6.64 8.77 -3.15
N MET A 28 7.22 8.00 -4.07
CA MET A 28 7.69 6.64 -3.79
C MET A 28 8.80 6.61 -2.74
N THR A 29 9.73 7.57 -2.78
CA THR A 29 10.82 7.68 -1.79
C THR A 29 10.27 7.97 -0.39
N LEU A 30 9.34 8.92 -0.27
CA LEU A 30 8.72 9.25 1.01
C LEU A 30 7.83 8.11 1.52
N PHE A 31 7.15 7.41 0.61
CA PHE A 31 6.37 6.22 0.97
C PHE A 31 7.27 5.14 1.54
N LEU A 32 8.38 4.82 0.87
CA LEU A 32 9.38 3.85 1.32
C LEU A 32 10.01 4.25 2.66
N PHE A 33 10.37 5.52 2.83
CA PHE A 33 10.89 6.03 4.10
C PHE A 33 9.88 5.85 5.24
N GLY A 34 8.61 6.20 4.99
CA GLY A 34 7.51 5.93 5.92
C GLY A 34 7.31 4.43 6.17
N ALA A 35 7.47 3.58 5.15
CA ALA A 35 7.34 2.13 5.28
C ALA A 35 8.45 1.50 6.14
N VAL A 36 9.68 2.03 6.07
CA VAL A 36 10.78 1.63 6.98
C VAL A 36 10.45 2.02 8.43
N ALA A 37 10.00 3.27 8.65
CA ALA A 37 9.57 3.71 9.98
C ALA A 37 8.37 2.87 10.48
N TRP A 38 7.47 2.49 9.58
CA TRP A 38 6.35 1.61 9.88
C TRP A 38 6.81 0.20 10.29
N GLY A 39 7.84 -0.34 9.63
CA GLY A 39 8.52 -1.57 10.04
C GLY A 39 9.15 -1.49 11.44
N ILE A 40 9.68 -0.33 11.84
CA ILE A 40 10.13 -0.12 13.23
C ILE A 40 8.92 -0.08 14.16
N HIS A 41 7.82 0.60 13.79
CA HIS A 41 6.61 0.57 14.60
C HIS A 41 6.09 -0.86 14.83
N LEU A 42 6.19 -1.74 13.82
CA LEU A 42 5.79 -3.15 13.91
C LEU A 42 6.46 -3.88 15.07
N SER A 43 7.74 -3.63 15.34
CA SER A 43 8.46 -4.29 16.45
C SER A 43 7.89 -3.94 17.83
N SER A 44 7.06 -2.90 17.95
CA SER A 44 6.37 -2.56 19.20
C SER A 44 4.98 -3.18 19.36
N VAL A 45 4.31 -3.53 18.26
CA VAL A 45 2.90 -3.98 18.28
C VAL A 45 2.73 -5.43 17.85
N GLY A 46 3.79 -6.09 17.42
CA GLY A 46 3.76 -7.46 16.93
C GLY A 46 3.09 -7.58 15.56
N ILE A 47 3.32 -8.73 14.93
CA ILE A 47 2.62 -9.19 13.73
C ILE A 47 2.14 -10.61 13.97
N PHE A 48 0.99 -10.99 13.40
CA PHE A 48 0.39 -12.32 13.58
C PHE A 48 0.16 -12.67 15.06
N TYR A 49 0.72 -13.78 15.54
CA TYR A 49 0.62 -14.27 16.91
C TYR A 49 1.70 -13.72 17.84
N ASP A 50 2.50 -12.77 17.38
CA ASP A 50 3.58 -12.21 18.20
C ASP A 50 3.02 -11.40 19.37
N THR A 51 3.66 -11.52 20.53
CA THR A 51 3.25 -10.80 21.74
C THR A 51 3.82 -9.38 21.70
N PRO A 52 2.97 -8.34 21.66
CA PRO A 52 3.45 -6.95 21.60
C PRO A 52 4.25 -6.57 22.85
N ASP A 53 5.32 -5.79 22.66
CA ASP A 53 6.06 -5.14 23.75
C ASP A 53 5.32 -3.87 24.18
N ILE A 54 4.28 -4.05 24.99
CA ILE A 54 3.34 -2.99 25.39
C ILE A 54 4.03 -1.89 26.22
N GLU A 55 5.05 -2.22 27.00
CA GLU A 55 5.78 -1.26 27.83
C GLU A 55 6.61 -0.32 26.97
N ASN A 56 7.42 -0.85 26.05
CA ASN A 56 8.22 0.00 25.18
C ASN A 56 7.38 0.69 24.10
N ALA A 57 6.24 0.12 23.68
CA ALA A 57 5.36 0.69 22.66
C ALA A 57 4.88 2.11 22.95
N LYS A 58 4.87 2.55 24.22
CA LYS A 58 4.47 3.90 24.63
C LYS A 58 5.64 4.87 24.81
N SER A 59 6.87 4.44 24.54
CA SER A 59 8.05 5.31 24.65
C SER A 59 8.01 6.48 23.66
N SER A 60 8.75 7.54 23.99
CA SER A 60 8.92 8.70 23.11
C SER A 60 9.52 8.32 21.76
N PHE A 61 10.39 7.30 21.72
CA PHE A 61 10.98 6.80 20.47
C PHE A 61 9.90 6.29 19.49
N TYR A 62 9.04 5.35 19.91
CA TYR A 62 7.98 4.84 19.04
C TYR A 62 6.92 5.90 18.70
N THR A 63 6.72 6.88 19.58
CA THR A 63 5.86 8.03 19.29
C THR A 63 6.42 8.85 18.12
N VAL A 64 7.71 9.18 18.14
CA VAL A 64 8.38 9.88 17.03
C VAL A 64 8.32 9.06 15.75
N VAL A 65 8.59 7.75 15.82
CA VAL A 65 8.49 6.84 14.67
C VAL A 65 7.10 6.90 14.02
N ARG A 66 6.02 6.82 14.81
CA ARG A 66 4.63 6.91 14.29
C ARG A 66 4.34 8.27 13.65
N VAL A 67 4.81 9.36 14.23
CA VAL A 67 4.69 10.71 13.64
C VAL A 67 5.42 10.78 12.30
N VAL A 68 6.62 10.20 12.20
CA VAL A 68 7.38 10.12 10.94
C VAL A 68 6.62 9.34 9.87
N VAL A 69 6.00 8.20 10.22
CA VAL A 69 5.14 7.44 9.29
C VAL A 69 4.03 8.33 8.74
N ILE A 70 3.26 8.97 9.63
CA ILE A 70 2.11 9.81 9.27
C ILE A 70 2.53 10.96 8.35
N ILE A 71 3.56 11.72 8.74
CA ILE A 71 4.03 12.87 7.94
C ILE A 71 4.54 12.40 6.59
N SER A 72 5.36 11.36 6.55
CA SER A 72 5.96 10.86 5.31
C SER A 72 4.90 10.38 4.33
N TRP A 73 3.88 9.66 4.82
CA TRP A 73 2.79 9.18 3.97
C TRP A 73 1.84 10.28 3.52
N ILE A 74 1.53 11.29 4.36
CA ILE A 74 0.74 12.46 3.94
C ILE A 74 1.46 13.19 2.79
N VAL A 75 2.75 13.47 2.96
CA VAL A 75 3.53 14.18 1.93
C VAL A 75 3.71 13.30 0.68
N SER A 76 3.90 11.99 0.85
CA SER A 76 3.94 11.04 -0.26
C SER A 76 2.64 11.05 -1.08
N THR A 77 1.48 10.97 -0.41
CA THR A 77 0.16 11.04 -1.07
C THR A 77 -0.01 12.36 -1.80
N PHE A 78 0.41 13.49 -1.21
CA PHE A 78 0.34 14.78 -1.88
C PHE A 78 1.11 14.81 -3.21
N TYR A 79 2.35 14.30 -3.24
CA TYR A 79 3.13 14.20 -4.47
C TYR A 79 2.55 13.18 -5.45
N TYR A 80 2.00 12.07 -4.96
CA TYR A 80 1.32 11.07 -5.80
C TYR A 80 0.11 11.68 -6.50
N MET A 81 -0.69 12.48 -5.79
CA MET A 81 -1.85 13.16 -6.36
C MET A 81 -1.47 14.20 -7.41
N LYS A 82 -0.32 14.88 -7.24
CA LYS A 82 0.23 15.75 -8.29
C LYS A 82 0.61 14.98 -9.55
N PHE A 83 1.20 13.79 -9.39
CA PHE A 83 1.50 12.88 -10.48
C PHE A 83 0.20 12.38 -11.15
N LEU A 84 -0.77 11.88 -10.38
CA LEU A 84 -1.97 11.25 -10.93
C LEU A 84 -2.84 12.22 -11.75
N LYS A 85 -2.94 13.49 -11.33
CA LYS A 85 -3.72 14.54 -12.00
C LYS A 85 -3.30 14.84 -13.44
N THR A 86 -2.06 14.49 -13.81
CA THR A 86 -1.49 14.76 -15.13
C THR A 86 -1.46 13.53 -16.02
N GLN A 87 -1.90 12.36 -15.51
CA GLN A 87 -1.90 11.11 -16.26
C GLN A 87 -3.14 10.95 -17.13
N ASP A 88 -3.04 10.06 -18.10
CA ASP A 88 -4.15 9.71 -18.97
C ASP A 88 -5.20 8.86 -18.24
N GLU A 89 -6.35 8.68 -18.91
CA GLU A 89 -7.46 7.91 -18.38
C GLU A 89 -7.09 6.44 -18.10
N LEU A 90 -6.18 5.86 -18.89
CA LEU A 90 -5.76 4.47 -18.73
C LEU A 90 -5.03 4.27 -17.40
N VAL A 91 -4.10 5.18 -17.06
CA VAL A 91 -3.33 5.15 -15.81
C VAL A 91 -4.20 5.48 -14.60
N ILE A 92 -5.14 6.42 -14.74
CA ILE A 92 -6.13 6.71 -13.69
C ILE A 92 -6.97 5.46 -13.42
N ARG A 93 -7.51 4.85 -14.48
CA ARG A 93 -8.31 3.62 -14.37
C ARG A 93 -7.50 2.47 -13.79
N TRP A 94 -6.23 2.34 -14.16
CA TRP A 94 -5.33 1.34 -13.56
C TRP A 94 -5.22 1.52 -12.05
N ASN A 95 -5.02 2.74 -11.56
CA ASN A 95 -4.99 3.04 -10.13
C ASN A 95 -6.31 2.68 -9.43
N GLU A 96 -7.45 3.05 -10.02
CA GLU A 96 -8.78 2.72 -9.48
C GLU A 96 -9.01 1.20 -9.44
N PHE A 97 -8.56 0.49 -10.47
CA PHE A 97 -8.67 -0.96 -10.58
C PHE A 97 -7.82 -1.66 -9.51
N MET A 98 -6.56 -1.25 -9.36
CA MET A 98 -5.65 -1.74 -8.31
C MET A 98 -6.23 -1.49 -6.91
N GLY A 99 -6.69 -0.25 -6.65
CA GLY A 99 -7.26 0.13 -5.37
C GLY A 99 -8.54 -0.64 -5.04
N SER A 100 -9.43 -0.82 -6.03
CA SER A 100 -10.69 -1.57 -5.84
C SER A 100 -10.43 -3.04 -5.52
N TRP A 101 -9.52 -3.69 -6.25
CA TRP A 101 -9.16 -5.08 -5.98
C TRP A 101 -8.42 -5.26 -4.66
N GLY A 102 -7.58 -4.30 -4.27
CA GLY A 102 -7.00 -4.26 -2.93
C GLY A 102 -8.06 -4.16 -1.85
N ALA A 103 -9.04 -3.25 -2.00
CA ALA A 103 -10.15 -3.10 -1.06
C ALA A 103 -11.00 -4.38 -0.96
N ILE A 104 -11.26 -5.07 -2.08
CA ILE A 104 -11.92 -6.38 -2.09
C ILE A 104 -11.10 -7.39 -1.27
N GLY A 105 -9.79 -7.50 -1.50
CA GLY A 105 -8.91 -8.39 -0.74
C GLY A 105 -8.97 -8.11 0.77
N PHE A 106 -8.84 -6.84 1.17
CA PHE A 106 -8.94 -6.40 2.56
C PHE A 106 -10.29 -6.79 3.19
N LEU A 107 -11.40 -6.44 2.54
CA LEU A 107 -12.75 -6.65 3.08
C LEU A 107 -13.12 -8.13 3.14
N SER A 108 -12.87 -8.88 2.06
CA SER A 108 -13.20 -10.31 2.00
C SER A 108 -12.38 -11.10 3.01
N PHE A 109 -11.08 -10.84 3.12
CA PHE A 109 -10.25 -11.50 4.12
C PHE A 109 -10.64 -11.09 5.55
N GLY A 110 -10.87 -9.81 5.81
CA GLY A 110 -11.32 -9.34 7.12
C GLY A 110 -12.66 -9.94 7.54
N MET A 111 -13.61 -10.07 6.62
CA MET A 111 -14.89 -10.75 6.87
C MET A 111 -14.69 -12.24 7.16
N LEU A 112 -13.91 -12.95 6.34
CA LEU A 112 -13.60 -14.37 6.56
C LEU A 112 -12.99 -14.61 7.94
N MET A 113 -11.99 -13.81 8.31
CA MET A 113 -11.31 -13.95 9.59
C MET A 113 -12.21 -13.58 10.77
N SER A 114 -13.10 -12.59 10.61
CA SER A 114 -14.13 -12.29 11.61
C SER A 114 -15.02 -13.50 11.91
N LEU A 115 -15.49 -14.18 10.86
CA LEU A 115 -16.33 -15.39 10.98
C LEU A 115 -15.57 -16.57 11.59
N LEU A 116 -14.29 -16.73 11.26
CA LEU A 116 -13.46 -17.83 11.74
C LEU A 116 -12.84 -17.58 13.12
N SER A 117 -12.84 -16.33 13.60
CA SER A 117 -12.20 -15.96 14.86
C SER A 117 -12.63 -16.77 16.09
N PRO A 118 -13.91 -17.22 16.24
CA PRO A 118 -14.30 -18.07 17.37
C PRO A 118 -13.69 -19.47 17.33
N TYR A 119 -13.24 -19.93 16.16
CA TYR A 119 -12.73 -21.28 15.95
C TYR A 119 -11.19 -21.34 15.89
N LEU A 120 -10.54 -20.24 15.52
CA LEU A 120 -9.09 -20.20 15.26
C LEU A 120 -8.26 -19.58 16.39
N GLU A 121 -8.91 -19.09 17.45
CA GLU A 121 -8.28 -18.33 18.54
C GLU A 121 -7.35 -17.20 18.05
N PHE A 122 -7.62 -16.69 16.84
CA PHE A 122 -6.82 -15.71 16.14
C PHE A 122 -7.68 -14.52 15.76
N LYS A 123 -7.16 -13.32 16.03
CA LYS A 123 -7.77 -12.06 15.63
C LYS A 123 -6.80 -11.34 14.70
N PRO A 124 -7.14 -11.16 13.41
CA PRO A 124 -6.25 -10.45 12.50
C PRO A 124 -6.08 -9.01 12.99
N GLY A 125 -4.83 -8.55 13.03
CA GLY A 125 -4.50 -7.15 13.17
C GLY A 125 -4.63 -6.42 11.83
N PHE A 126 -4.26 -5.15 11.82
CA PHE A 126 -4.26 -4.36 10.58
C PHE A 126 -3.30 -4.95 9.52
N TYR A 127 -2.22 -5.62 9.94
CA TYR A 127 -1.15 -6.07 9.04
C TYR A 127 -1.56 -7.26 8.17
N GLU A 128 -2.29 -8.21 8.73
CA GLU A 128 -2.82 -9.33 7.95
C GLU A 128 -3.87 -8.85 6.95
N LEU A 129 -4.68 -7.86 7.36
CA LEU A 129 -5.63 -7.21 6.45
C LEU A 129 -4.90 -6.41 5.35
N PHE A 130 -3.80 -5.73 5.67
CA PHE A 130 -2.97 -5.02 4.69
C PHE A 130 -2.28 -5.98 3.72
N LEU A 131 -1.83 -7.15 4.18
CA LEU A 131 -1.28 -8.18 3.29
C LEU A 131 -2.36 -8.68 2.33
N ALA A 132 -3.58 -8.91 2.81
CA ALA A 132 -4.72 -9.26 1.96
C ALA A 132 -5.04 -8.15 0.95
N PHE A 133 -4.93 -6.87 1.35
CA PHE A 133 -5.00 -5.74 0.43
C PHE A 133 -3.94 -5.81 -0.67
N ALA A 134 -2.67 -6.06 -0.31
CA ALA A 134 -1.57 -6.14 -1.28
C ALA A 134 -1.74 -7.30 -2.27
N ILE A 135 -2.22 -8.46 -1.81
CA ILE A 135 -2.57 -9.60 -2.67
C ILE A 135 -3.72 -9.21 -3.60
N GLY A 136 -4.75 -8.54 -3.07
CA GLY A 136 -5.86 -8.00 -3.85
C GLY A 136 -5.37 -7.07 -4.95
N CYS A 137 -4.53 -6.08 -4.64
CA CYS A 137 -3.90 -5.20 -5.63
C CYS A 137 -3.17 -6.00 -6.72
N SER A 138 -2.39 -7.02 -6.33
CA SER A 138 -1.65 -7.86 -7.29
C SER A 138 -2.59 -8.57 -8.27
N ILE A 139 -3.69 -9.15 -7.77
CA ILE A 139 -4.75 -9.75 -8.60
C ILE A 139 -5.38 -8.69 -9.51
N GLY A 140 -5.65 -7.49 -8.98
CA GLY A 140 -6.14 -6.35 -9.74
C GLY A 140 -5.25 -6.00 -10.92
N GLY A 141 -3.94 -5.91 -10.71
CA GLY A 141 -2.97 -5.59 -11.76
C GLY A 141 -2.96 -6.63 -12.88
N LEU A 142 -2.94 -7.92 -12.52
CA LEU A 142 -3.01 -9.02 -13.49
C LEU A 142 -4.29 -8.97 -14.31
N ARG A 143 -5.43 -8.76 -13.64
CA ARG A 143 -6.74 -8.64 -14.31
C ARG A 143 -6.82 -7.41 -15.19
N PHE A 144 -6.24 -6.29 -14.77
CA PHE A 144 -6.16 -5.08 -15.59
C PHE A 144 -5.34 -5.35 -16.86
N HIS A 145 -4.18 -5.98 -16.71
CA HIS A 145 -3.34 -6.34 -17.84
C HIS A 145 -4.10 -7.21 -18.85
N ASN A 146 -4.70 -8.32 -18.39
CA ASN A 146 -5.44 -9.22 -19.28
C ASN A 146 -6.63 -8.54 -19.97
N LYS A 147 -7.23 -7.52 -19.37
CA LYS A 147 -8.41 -6.85 -19.90
C LYS A 147 -8.09 -5.66 -20.83
N TYR A 148 -7.00 -4.95 -20.58
CA TYR A 148 -6.73 -3.66 -21.22
C TYR A 148 -5.37 -3.58 -21.93
N LEU A 149 -4.44 -4.49 -21.65
CA LEU A 149 -3.06 -4.43 -22.15
C LEU A 149 -2.62 -5.68 -22.92
N ALA A 150 -3.23 -6.84 -22.67
CA ALA A 150 -3.00 -8.05 -23.44
C ALA A 150 -3.66 -7.92 -24.82
N GLU A 151 -2.95 -8.36 -25.86
CA GLU A 151 -3.43 -8.39 -27.26
C GLU A 151 -4.58 -9.39 -27.46
#